data_AF-A0A926NX80-F1
#
_entry.id   AF-A0A926NX80-F1
#
_cell.length_a   1.000
_cell.length_b   1.000
_cell.length_c   1.000
_cell.angle_alpha   90.00
_cell.angle_beta   90.00
_cell.angle_gamma   90.00
#
_symmetry.space_group_name_H-M   'P 1'
#
loop_
_entity.id
_entity.type
_entity.pdbx_description
1 polymer ?
#
loop_
_entity_poly.entity_id
_entity_poly.type
_entity_poly.pdbx_seq_one_letter_code
_entity_poly.pdbx_strand_id
1 'polypeptide(L)'
;MTDARLHLNDIRNRLDRPDLDDADLIACLEAAAAQLGLDTSVEGLLARPGDDADLRLAVSCLALPQPRHPIAMPEHELVPEKAGRAAFAFWKKRPALLPLPLRKR
;
A
#
# COMPACT_ATOMS: atom_id res chain seq x y z
N MET A 1 -20.21 17.59 -12.49
CA MET A 1 -20.27 16.11 -12.65
C MET A 1 -18.98 15.50 -13.20
N THR A 2 -17.95 16.28 -13.54
CA THR A 2 -16.68 15.80 -14.13
C THR A 2 -15.63 15.38 -13.09
N ASP A 3 -15.64 15.97 -11.89
CA ASP A 3 -14.59 15.73 -10.89
C ASP A 3 -14.59 14.32 -10.29
N ALA A 4 -15.77 13.73 -10.06
CA ALA A 4 -15.86 12.41 -9.44
C ALA A 4 -15.25 11.30 -10.31
N ARG A 5 -15.44 11.36 -11.64
CA ARG A 5 -14.84 10.38 -12.57
C ARG A 5 -13.32 10.54 -12.68
N LEU A 6 -12.81 11.77 -12.56
CA LEU A 6 -11.38 12.02 -12.50
C LEU A 6 -10.77 11.43 -11.23
N HIS A 7 -11.39 11.65 -10.07
CA HIS A 7 -10.94 11.06 -8.81
C HIS A 7 -10.96 9.53 -8.81
N LEU A 8 -11.98 8.89 -9.36
CA LEU A 8 -12.01 7.42 -9.46
C LEU A 8 -10.85 6.89 -10.32
N ASN A 9 -10.51 7.58 -11.41
CA ASN A 9 -9.36 7.21 -12.23
C ASN A 9 -8.03 7.42 -11.50
N ASP A 10 -7.88 8.49 -10.72
CA ASP A 10 -6.69 8.70 -9.89
C ASP A 10 -6.52 7.60 -8.85
N ILE A 11 -7.62 7.15 -8.24
CA ILE A 11 -7.61 6.02 -7.30
C ILE A 11 -7.19 4.73 -8.01
N ARG A 12 -7.74 4.42 -9.20
CA ARG A 12 -7.31 3.25 -10.00
C ARG A 12 -5.82 3.27 -10.31
N ASN A 13 -5.31 4.42 -10.74
CA ASN A 13 -3.90 4.60 -11.08
C ASN A 13 -3.00 4.39 -9.86
N ARG A 14 -3.42 4.85 -8.68
CA ARG A 14 -2.69 4.63 -7.42
C ARG A 14 -2.68 3.17 -6.99
N LEU A 15 -3.77 2.45 -7.25
CA LEU A 15 -3.89 1.03 -6.94
C LEU A 15 -3.25 0.12 -7.99
N ASP A 16 -2.81 0.67 -9.12
CA ASP A 16 -2.37 -0.07 -10.31
C ASP A 16 -3.44 -1.09 -10.78
N ARG A 17 -4.71 -0.68 -10.71
CA ARG A 17 -5.90 -1.51 -11.04
C ARG A 17 -6.81 -0.82 -12.06
N PRO A 18 -6.38 -0.66 -13.32
CA PRO A 18 -7.21 -0.09 -14.38
C PRO A 18 -8.38 -0.99 -14.78
N ASP A 19 -8.34 -2.27 -14.41
CA ASP A 19 -9.37 -3.28 -14.68
C ASP A 19 -10.61 -3.16 -13.77
N LEU A 20 -10.54 -2.32 -12.74
CA LEU A 20 -11.58 -2.20 -11.72
C LEU A 20 -12.72 -1.28 -12.19
N ASP A 21 -13.95 -1.79 -12.23
CA ASP A 21 -15.11 -1.01 -12.66
C ASP A 21 -15.52 0.06 -11.63
N ASP A 22 -16.22 1.11 -12.06
CA ASP A 22 -16.66 2.20 -11.16
C ASP A 22 -17.52 1.66 -10.01
N ALA A 23 -18.44 0.73 -10.30
CA ALA A 23 -19.33 0.14 -9.31
C ALA A 23 -18.57 -0.70 -8.26
N ASP A 24 -17.61 -1.52 -8.70
CA ASP A 24 -16.79 -2.34 -7.80
C ASP A 24 -15.92 -1.46 -6.89
N LEU A 25 -15.34 -0.40 -7.44
CA LEU A 25 -14.52 0.55 -6.68
C LEU A 25 -15.35 1.29 -5.63
N ILE A 26 -16.55 1.76 -5.99
CA ILE A 26 -17.47 2.42 -5.05
C ILE A 26 -17.89 1.46 -3.94
N ALA A 27 -18.29 0.23 -4.26
CA ALA A 27 -18.67 -0.76 -3.26
C ALA A 27 -17.51 -1.10 -2.30
N CYS A 28 -16.28 -1.18 -2.80
CA CYS A 28 -15.10 -1.37 -1.96
C CYS A 28 -14.85 -0.16 -1.04
N LEU A 29 -15.02 1.07 -1.55
CA LEU A 29 -14.90 2.29 -0.75
C LEU A 29 -15.97 2.39 0.33
N GLU A 30 -17.21 1.99 0.03
CA GLU A 30 -18.31 1.95 1.00
C GLU A 30 -18.01 0.96 2.12
N ALA A 31 -17.55 -0.24 1.75
CA ALA A 31 -17.16 -1.25 2.72
C ALA A 31 -15.98 -0.79 3.60
N ALA A 32 -14.97 -0.16 3.01
CA ALA A 32 -13.82 0.36 3.75
C ALA A 32 -14.22 1.52 4.69
N ALA A 33 -15.05 2.46 4.22
CA ALA A 33 -15.54 3.57 5.03
C ALA A 33 -16.38 3.07 6.22
N ALA A 34 -17.23 2.05 6.00
CA ALA A 34 -18.00 1.42 7.06
C ALA A 34 -17.12 0.67 8.08
N GLN A 35 -16.09 -0.04 7.63
CA GLN A 35 -15.15 -0.73 8.51
C GLN A 35 -14.30 0.23 9.35
N LEU A 36 -13.96 1.39 8.79
CA LEU A 36 -13.19 2.44 9.45
C LEU A 36 -14.05 3.37 10.33
N GLY A 37 -15.39 3.27 10.23
CA GLY A 37 -16.31 4.12 10.97
C GLY A 37 -16.27 5.59 10.53
N LEU A 38 -16.07 5.86 9.23
CA LEU A 38 -16.04 7.22 8.71
C LEU A 38 -17.46 7.81 8.66
N ASP A 39 -17.65 9.00 9.23
CA ASP A 39 -18.94 9.72 9.26
C ASP A 39 -19.36 10.33 7.90
N THR A 40 -18.64 10.02 6.82
CA THR A 40 -18.85 10.62 5.49
C THR A 40 -19.24 9.56 4.48
N SER A 41 -20.28 9.83 3.66
CA SER A 41 -20.66 8.94 2.56
C SER A 41 -19.59 8.90 1.47
N VAL A 42 -19.59 7.85 0.63
CA VAL A 42 -18.61 7.74 -0.45
C VAL A 42 -18.76 8.86 -1.47
N GLU A 43 -19.96 9.36 -1.76
CA GLU A 43 -20.09 10.55 -2.61
C GLU A 43 -19.47 11.79 -1.96
N GLY A 44 -19.58 11.92 -0.64
CA GLY A 44 -18.94 12.97 0.14
C GLY A 44 -17.41 12.86 0.09
N LEU A 45 -16.86 11.64 0.17
CA LEU A 45 -15.42 11.39 0.04
C LEU A 45 -14.91 11.70 -1.37
N LEU A 46 -15.67 11.33 -2.41
CA LEU A 46 -15.29 11.55 -3.81
C LEU A 46 -15.48 13.00 -4.27
N ALA A 47 -16.36 13.76 -3.61
CA ALA A 47 -16.57 15.18 -3.86
C ALA A 47 -15.47 16.08 -3.24
N ARG A 48 -14.73 15.55 -2.26
CA ARG A 48 -13.59 16.23 -1.64
C ARG A 48 -12.34 16.16 -2.53
N PRO A 49 -11.41 17.12 -2.42
CA PRO A 49 -10.16 17.08 -3.17
C PRO A 49 -9.35 15.81 -2.86
N GLY A 50 -8.70 15.22 -3.86
CA GLY A 50 -7.98 13.93 -3.78
C GLY A 50 -6.81 13.80 -2.77
N ASP A 51 -6.54 14.85 -1.98
CA ASP A 51 -5.57 14.84 -0.86
C ASP A 51 -6.23 14.52 0.50
N ASP A 52 -7.55 14.36 0.55
CA ASP A 52 -8.27 14.15 1.81
C ASP A 52 -7.77 12.93 2.60
N ALA A 53 -7.56 13.12 3.90
CA ALA A 53 -6.99 12.10 4.79
C ALA A 53 -7.92 10.89 4.95
N ASP A 54 -9.24 11.12 4.96
CA ASP A 54 -10.24 10.06 5.09
C ASP A 54 -10.26 9.20 3.83
N LEU A 55 -10.18 9.85 2.66
CA LEU A 55 -10.08 9.14 1.37
C LEU A 55 -8.80 8.30 1.28
N ARG A 56 -7.65 8.85 1.70
CA ARG A 56 -6.38 8.11 1.73
C ARG A 56 -6.44 6.89 2.65
N LEU A 57 -7.02 7.07 3.83
CA LEU A 57 -7.20 5.98 4.78
C LEU A 57 -8.13 4.90 4.21
N ALA A 58 -9.28 5.29 3.66
CA ALA A 58 -10.22 4.37 3.02
C ALA A 58 -9.54 3.59 1.88
N VAL A 59 -8.79 4.27 1.00
CA VAL A 59 -8.06 3.63 -0.11
C VAL A 59 -7.01 2.63 0.40
N SER A 60 -6.35 2.91 1.52
CA SER A 60 -5.35 2.00 2.11
C SER A 60 -5.94 0.73 2.73
N CYS A 61 -7.24 0.72 3.04
CA CYS A 61 -7.94 -0.40 3.67
C CYS A 61 -8.89 -1.13 2.72
N LEU A 62 -8.80 -0.89 1.41
CA LEU A 62 -9.68 -1.53 0.42
C LEU A 62 -9.44 -3.04 0.36
N ALA A 63 -10.52 -3.81 0.53
CA ALA A 63 -10.56 -5.22 0.20
C ALA A 63 -10.93 -5.38 -1.28
N LEU A 64 -9.93 -5.31 -2.17
CA LEU A 64 -10.14 -5.33 -3.62
C LEU A 64 -10.48 -6.74 -4.14
N PRO A 65 -11.33 -6.85 -5.18
CA PRO A 65 -11.57 -8.11 -5.88
C PRO A 65 -10.31 -8.59 -6.59
N GLN A 66 -10.27 -9.88 -6.91
CA GLN A 66 -9.15 -10.48 -7.65
C GLN A 66 -8.94 -9.76 -9.00
N PRO A 67 -7.68 -9.58 -9.44
CA PRO A 67 -7.37 -9.04 -10.76
C PRO A 67 -8.02 -9.85 -11.88
N ARG A 68 -8.66 -9.18 -12.84
CA ARG A 68 -9.27 -9.85 -14.00
C ARG A 68 -8.24 -10.32 -15.01
N HIS A 69 -7.06 -9.71 -14.99
CA HIS A 69 -5.94 -10.05 -15.85
C HIS A 69 -4.81 -10.69 -15.03
N PRO A 70 -4.18 -11.75 -15.54
CA PRO A 70 -3.01 -12.33 -14.89
C PRO A 70 -1.91 -11.27 -14.84
N ILE A 71 -1.46 -10.95 -13.62
CA ILE A 71 -0.29 -10.12 -13.42
C ILE A 71 0.90 -10.94 -13.91
N ALA A 72 1.57 -10.45 -14.95
CA ALA A 72 2.80 -11.09 -15.43
C ALA A 72 3.80 -11.12 -14.27
N MET A 73 4.33 -12.30 -13.97
CA MET A 73 5.41 -12.42 -13.00
C MET A 73 6.63 -11.68 -13.57
N PRO A 74 7.16 -10.64 -12.90
CA PRO A 74 8.35 -9.97 -13.39
C PRO A 74 9.49 -10.98 -13.50
N GLU A 75 10.14 -11.01 -14.67
CA GLU A 75 11.33 -11.81 -14.88
C GLU A 75 12.47 -11.20 -14.07
N HIS A 76 12.74 -11.77 -12.89
CA HIS A 76 13.93 -11.44 -12.13
C HIS A 76 15.03 -12.41 -12.51
N GLU A 77 16.11 -11.90 -13.10
CA GLU A 77 17.36 -12.65 -13.16
C GLU A 77 17.84 -12.89 -11.72
N LEU A 78 17.89 -14.16 -11.31
CA LEU A 78 18.54 -14.56 -10.09
C LEU A 78 20.03 -14.19 -10.21
N VAL A 79 20.43 -13.07 -9.60
CA VAL A 79 21.84 -12.65 -9.60
C VAL A 79 22.63 -13.77 -8.92
N PRO A 80 23.59 -14.41 -9.62
CA PRO A 80 24.39 -15.47 -9.03
C PRO A 80 25.17 -14.91 -7.84
N GLU A 81 25.11 -15.66 -6.72
CA GLU A 81 25.58 -15.37 -5.36
C GLU A 81 27.10 -15.09 -5.21
N LYS A 82 27.83 -14.69 -6.27
CA LYS A 82 29.24 -14.35 -6.17
C LYS A 82 29.53 -13.04 -5.42
N ALA A 83 28.49 -12.31 -5.00
CA ALA A 83 28.58 -11.16 -4.10
C ALA A 83 28.35 -11.49 -2.61
N GLY A 84 27.86 -12.70 -2.26
CA GLY A 84 27.45 -13.06 -0.89
C GLY A 84 28.60 -13.32 0.09
N ARG A 85 29.79 -13.70 -0.39
CA ARG A 85 30.93 -14.02 0.48
C ARG A 85 31.60 -12.79 1.12
N ALA A 86 31.54 -11.62 0.48
CA ALA A 86 32.11 -10.40 1.04
C ALA A 86 31.22 -9.78 2.14
N ALA A 87 29.90 -9.87 2.00
CA ALA A 87 28.95 -9.29 2.95
C ALA A 87 28.93 -10.02 4.31
N PHE A 88 29.09 -11.34 4.33
CA PHE A 88 29.18 -12.11 5.59
C PHE A 88 30.46 -11.85 6.40
N ALA A 89 31.58 -11.57 5.73
CA ALA A 89 32.85 -11.28 6.39
C ALA A 89 32.82 -9.94 7.15
N PHE A 90 32.02 -8.96 6.67
CA PHE A 90 31.82 -7.69 7.34
C PHE A 90 31.05 -7.85 8.68
N TRP A 91 30.07 -8.76 8.75
CA TRP A 91 29.28 -8.98 9.96
C TRP A 91 30.08 -9.66 11.09
N LYS A 92 31.00 -10.58 10.74
CA LYS A 92 31.90 -11.26 11.70
C LYS A 92 32.96 -10.35 12.33
N LYS A 93 33.24 -9.17 11.75
CA LYS A 93 34.25 -8.21 12.22
C LYS A 93 33.68 -7.07 13.07
N ARG A 94 32.48 -7.22 13.64
CA ARG A 94 32.04 -6.27 14.69
C ARG A 94 32.77 -6.60 16.00
N PRO A 95 33.57 -5.68 16.56
CA PRO A 95 34.08 -5.85 17.91
C PRO A 95 32.88 -5.93 18.87
N ALA A 96 32.94 -6.87 19.80
CA ALA A 96 31.91 -7.08 20.81
C ALA A 96 31.52 -5.75 21.45
N LEU A 97 30.22 -5.46 21.40
CA LEU A 97 29.58 -4.38 22.14
C LEU A 97 30.06 -4.43 23.60
N LEU A 98 30.63 -3.32 24.07
CA LEU A 98 30.89 -3.06 25.48
C LEU A 98 29.63 -3.41 26.30
N PRO A 99 29.74 -4.20 27.39
CA PRO A 99 28.59 -4.44 28.26
C PRO A 99 28.16 -3.11 28.89
N LEU A 100 26.89 -2.74 28.70
CA LEU A 100 26.25 -1.61 29.40
C LEU A 100 26.36 -1.85 30.91
N PRO A 101 26.75 -0.86 31.73
CA PRO A 101 26.82 -1.04 33.17
C PRO A 101 25.41 -1.20 33.73
N LEU A 102 25.11 -2.41 34.24
CA LEU A 102 23.93 -2.70 35.04
C LEU A 102 23.99 -1.87 36.33
N ARG A 103 23.20 -0.80 36.38
CA ARG A 103 22.94 -0.05 37.62
C ARG A 103 22.23 -0.99 38.62
N LYS A 104 22.95 -1.41 39.66
CA LYS A 104 22.34 -2.05 40.84
C LYS A 104 21.54 -0.97 41.59
N ARG A 105 20.28 -1.28 41.92
CA ARG A 105 19.52 -0.55 42.93
C ARG A 105 19.99 -0.94 44.32
#